data_AF-A0A1Q5HBU8-F1
#
_entry.id   AF-A0A1Q5HBU8-F1
#
_cell.length_a   1.000
_cell.length_b   1.000
_cell.length_c   1.000
_cell.angle_alpha   90.00
_cell.angle_beta   90.00
_cell.angle_gamma   90.00
#
_symmetry.space_group_name_H-M   'P 1'
#
loop_
_entity.id
_entity.type
_entity.pdbx_description
1 polymer ?
#
loop_
_entity_poly.entity_id
_entity_poly.type
_entity_poly.pdbx_seq_one_letter_code
_entity_poly.pdbx_strand_id
1 'polypeptide(L)'
;MSTAKPTQKTTPPKPGSRPSIRVDATLSDDLAVIMATGADFAGAVRAAVGQLADIYRTAWAHGTAPEGETPLLIAYQLAPRPTGAPAVTRPYDAKSDRPAIPRVGRRIPGPYPVRQPTP
;
A
#
# COMPACT_ATOMS: atom_id res chain seq x y z
N MET A 1 40.01 -25.45 -14.19
CA MET A 1 39.44 -25.92 -12.90
C MET A 1 38.42 -24.86 -12.45
N SER A 2 37.15 -25.01 -12.82
CA SER A 2 36.09 -24.06 -12.41
C SER A 2 35.42 -24.57 -11.14
N THR A 3 35.55 -23.84 -10.04
CA THR A 3 34.84 -24.14 -8.79
C THR A 3 33.38 -23.72 -8.92
N ALA A 4 32.46 -24.68 -8.88
CA ALA A 4 31.03 -24.41 -8.85
C ALA A 4 30.65 -23.71 -7.53
N LYS A 5 29.98 -22.56 -7.64
CA LYS A 5 29.48 -21.81 -6.48
C LYS A 5 28.33 -22.59 -5.83
N PRO A 6 28.29 -22.76 -4.48
CA PRO A 6 27.24 -23.53 -3.83
C PRO A 6 25.87 -22.87 -4.04
N THR A 7 24.91 -23.63 -4.57
CA THR A 7 23.51 -23.23 -4.69
C THR A 7 22.91 -23.22 -3.28
N GLN A 8 22.75 -22.04 -2.70
CA GLN A 8 22.19 -21.87 -1.37
C GLN A 8 20.71 -22.29 -1.39
N LYS A 9 20.35 -23.34 -0.65
CA LYS A 9 18.95 -23.73 -0.43
C LYS A 9 18.21 -22.54 0.21
N THR A 10 17.21 -22.03 -0.48
CA THR A 10 16.33 -20.95 -0.03
C THR A 10 15.31 -21.49 0.97
N THR A 11 15.76 -21.68 2.21
CA THR A 11 14.84 -21.95 3.32
C THR A 11 13.96 -20.71 3.54
N PRO A 12 12.65 -20.86 3.81
CA PRO A 12 11.79 -19.74 4.15
C PRO A 12 12.39 -18.90 5.29
N PRO A 13 12.26 -17.56 5.24
CA PRO A 13 12.76 -16.69 6.29
C PRO A 13 12.06 -17.01 7.62
N LYS A 14 12.81 -17.00 8.72
CA LYS A 14 12.26 -17.24 10.05
C LYS A 14 11.25 -16.13 10.41
N PRO A 15 10.13 -16.42 11.09
CA PRO A 15 9.24 -15.39 11.62
C PRO A 15 10.02 -14.34 12.44
N GLY A 16 9.69 -13.07 12.25
CA GLY A 16 10.39 -11.94 12.91
C GLY A 16 11.75 -11.57 12.29
N SER A 17 12.27 -12.33 11.34
CA SER A 17 13.44 -11.91 10.56
C SER A 17 13.10 -10.71 9.65
N ARG A 18 14.11 -9.89 9.35
CA ARG A 18 14.01 -8.73 8.46
C ARG A 18 14.71 -9.04 7.13
N PRO A 19 14.02 -9.67 6.16
CA PRO A 19 14.60 -9.91 4.85
C PRO A 19 14.85 -8.58 4.13
N SER A 20 15.94 -8.54 3.36
CA SER A 20 16.23 -7.43 2.43
C SER A 20 15.83 -7.86 1.03
N ILE A 21 15.07 -7.00 0.35
CA ILE A 21 14.58 -7.22 -1.02
C ILE A 21 15.09 -6.06 -1.86
N ARG A 22 15.69 -6.38 -3.02
CA ARG A 22 16.06 -5.37 -4.00
C ARG A 22 14.80 -4.97 -4.76
N VAL A 23 14.58 -3.66 -4.87
CA VAL A 23 13.43 -3.09 -5.58
C VAL A 23 13.96 -2.46 -6.87
N ASP A 24 13.55 -3.02 -8.00
CA ASP A 24 13.76 -2.42 -9.31
C ASP A 24 12.60 -1.48 -9.67
N ALA A 25 12.69 -0.84 -10.85
CA ALA A 25 11.68 0.12 -11.30
C ALA A 25 10.30 -0.53 -11.43
N THR A 26 10.22 -1.70 -12.06
CA THR A 26 8.94 -2.41 -12.26
C THR A 26 8.29 -2.78 -10.93
N LEU A 27 9.05 -3.37 -9.99
CA LEU A 27 8.52 -3.70 -8.67
C LEU A 27 8.11 -2.45 -7.89
N SER A 28 8.83 -1.34 -8.06
CA SER A 28 8.45 -0.06 -7.45
C SER A 28 7.09 0.42 -7.98
N ASP A 29 6.87 0.36 -9.30
CA ASP A 29 5.62 0.79 -9.93
C ASP A 29 4.45 -0.10 -9.54
N ASP A 30 4.64 -1.42 -9.51
CA ASP A 30 3.61 -2.39 -9.08
C ASP A 30 3.21 -2.17 -7.61
N LEU A 31 4.19 -1.93 -6.73
CA LEU A 31 3.91 -1.63 -5.33
C LEU A 31 3.19 -0.29 -5.16
N ALA A 32 3.47 0.71 -6.00
CA ALA A 32 2.77 1.99 -5.96
C ALA A 32 1.27 1.83 -6.23
N VAL A 33 0.87 0.91 -7.12
CA VAL A 33 -0.55 0.60 -7.38
C VAL A 33 -1.23 0.07 -6.11
N ILE A 34 -0.56 -0.81 -5.37
CA ILE A 34 -1.11 -1.35 -4.11
C ILE A 34 -1.15 -0.25 -3.04
N MET A 35 -0.09 0.55 -2.92
CA MET A 35 -0.01 1.65 -1.95
C MET A 35 -1.01 2.78 -2.21
N ALA A 36 -1.55 2.90 -3.43
CA ALA A 36 -2.68 3.80 -3.72
C ALA A 36 -3.94 3.47 -2.88
N THR A 37 -3.99 2.27 -2.29
CA THR A 37 -4.99 1.87 -1.29
C THR A 37 -4.60 2.26 0.15
N GLY A 38 -3.69 3.22 0.35
CA GLY A 38 -3.31 3.69 1.68
C GLY A 38 -2.45 2.73 2.50
N ALA A 39 -1.98 1.63 1.91
CA ALA A 39 -1.00 0.74 2.54
C ALA A 39 0.40 1.38 2.51
N ASP A 40 1.18 1.19 3.58
CA ASP A 40 2.62 1.48 3.54
C ASP A 40 3.37 0.38 2.76
N PHE A 41 4.67 0.58 2.48
CA PHE A 41 5.47 -0.36 1.70
C PHE A 41 5.44 -1.78 2.28
N ALA A 42 5.59 -1.92 3.60
CA ALA A 42 5.60 -3.23 4.24
C ALA A 42 4.22 -3.91 4.18
N GLY A 43 3.14 -3.13 4.34
CA GLY A 43 1.77 -3.56 4.17
C GLY A 43 1.47 -4.00 2.75
N ALA A 44 1.92 -3.24 1.75
CA ALA A 44 1.76 -3.56 0.34
C ALA A 44 2.47 -4.88 -0.02
N VAL A 45 3.72 -5.08 0.43
CA VAL A 45 4.45 -6.34 0.23
C VAL A 45 3.74 -7.51 0.91
N ARG A 46 3.27 -7.35 2.15
CA ARG A 46 2.53 -8.40 2.86
C ARG A 46 1.21 -8.74 2.15
N ALA A 47 0.48 -7.73 1.67
CA ALA A 47 -0.76 -7.92 0.94
C ALA A 47 -0.53 -8.68 -0.38
N ALA A 48 0.48 -8.28 -1.16
CA ALA A 48 0.84 -8.92 -2.42
C ALA A 48 1.23 -10.40 -2.22
N VAL A 49 2.13 -10.66 -1.26
CA VAL A 49 2.58 -12.03 -0.96
C VAL A 49 1.44 -12.88 -0.38
N GLY A 50 0.61 -12.30 0.50
CA GLY A 50 -0.56 -12.97 1.06
C GLY A 50 -1.56 -13.39 -0.02
N GLN A 51 -1.91 -12.47 -0.93
CA GLN A 51 -2.80 -12.73 -2.05
C GLN A 51 -2.27 -13.86 -2.95
N LEU A 52 -0.97 -13.83 -3.29
CA LEU A 52 -0.37 -14.88 -4.12
C LEU A 52 -0.36 -16.23 -3.39
N ALA A 53 -0.01 -16.26 -2.10
CA ALA A 53 -0.05 -17.48 -1.30
C ALA A 53 -1.47 -18.06 -1.19
N ASP A 54 -2.50 -17.21 -1.09
CA ASP A 54 -3.89 -17.64 -1.09
C ASP A 54 -4.30 -18.29 -2.42
N ILE A 55 -3.86 -17.75 -3.55
CA ILE A 55 -4.07 -18.37 -4.87
C ILE A 55 -3.45 -19.76 -4.91
N TYR A 56 -2.20 -19.93 -4.44
CA TYR A 56 -1.52 -21.22 -4.40
C TYR A 56 -2.25 -22.23 -3.51
N ARG A 57 -2.56 -21.85 -2.27
CA ARG A 57 -3.28 -22.71 -1.33
C ARG A 57 -4.64 -23.13 -1.87
N THR A 58 -5.38 -22.20 -2.49
CA THR A 58 -6.69 -22.47 -3.07
C THR A 58 -6.57 -23.42 -4.28
N ALA A 59 -5.63 -23.17 -5.19
CA ALA A 59 -5.42 -23.99 -6.37
C ALA A 59 -5.07 -25.45 -6.01
N TRP A 60 -4.20 -25.66 -5.02
CA TRP A 60 -3.84 -26.99 -4.55
C TRP A 60 -4.97 -27.67 -3.78
N ALA A 61 -5.67 -26.95 -2.90
CA ALA A 61 -6.79 -27.49 -2.13
C ALA A 61 -7.95 -27.96 -3.02
N HIS A 62 -8.17 -27.32 -4.17
CA HIS A 62 -9.21 -27.69 -5.13
C HIS A 62 -8.72 -28.58 -6.27
N GLY A 63 -7.41 -28.92 -6.31
CA GLY A 63 -6.83 -29.74 -7.37
C GLY A 63 -6.78 -29.08 -8.75
N THR A 64 -6.95 -27.74 -8.82
CA THR A 64 -6.83 -26.97 -10.07
C THR A 64 -5.39 -26.95 -10.59
N ALA A 65 -4.42 -27.04 -9.68
CA ALA A 65 -3.02 -27.30 -9.96
C ALA A 65 -2.50 -28.38 -8.99
N PRO A 66 -1.61 -29.28 -9.42
CA PRO A 66 -0.93 -30.21 -8.52
C PRO A 66 -0.11 -29.48 -7.45
N GLU A 67 0.01 -30.07 -6.26
CA GLU A 67 0.86 -29.52 -5.21
C GLU A 67 2.32 -29.44 -5.68
N GLY A 68 2.95 -28.28 -5.47
CA GLY A 68 4.30 -28.01 -5.96
C GLY A 68 4.37 -27.46 -7.39
N GLU A 69 3.26 -27.45 -8.14
CA GLU A 69 3.17 -26.73 -9.40
C GLU A 69 2.67 -25.30 -9.19
N THR A 70 3.19 -24.38 -10.01
CA THR A 70 2.79 -22.97 -10.00
C THR A 70 1.43 -22.82 -10.70
N PRO A 71 0.36 -22.43 -9.99
CA PRO A 71 -0.91 -22.15 -10.62
C PRO A 71 -0.83 -20.88 -11.48
N LEU A 72 -1.52 -20.90 -12.62
CA LEU A 72 -1.72 -19.74 -13.47
C LEU A 72 -3.08 -19.11 -13.19
N LEU A 73 -3.10 -17.81 -12.85
CA LEU A 73 -4.34 -17.06 -12.69
C LEU A 73 -4.90 -16.71 -14.08
N ILE A 74 -5.97 -17.40 -14.51
CA ILE A 74 -6.59 -17.20 -15.83
C ILE A 74 -7.64 -16.08 -15.80
N ALA A 75 -8.42 -15.99 -14.73
CA ALA A 75 -9.47 -14.99 -14.57
C ALA A 75 -9.69 -14.67 -13.08
N TYR A 76 -10.23 -13.48 -12.81
CA TYR A 76 -10.58 -13.05 -11.47
C TYR A 76 -11.84 -12.18 -11.50
N GLN A 77 -12.60 -12.21 -10.40
CA GLN A 77 -13.72 -11.31 -10.16
C GLN A 77 -13.39 -10.47 -8.92
N LEU A 78 -13.46 -9.14 -9.06
CA LEU A 78 -13.18 -8.20 -7.97
C LEU A 78 -14.47 -7.57 -7.46
N ALA A 79 -14.56 -7.43 -6.15
CA ALA A 79 -15.52 -6.57 -5.50
C ALA A 79 -14.76 -5.42 -4.80
N PRO A 80 -15.28 -4.18 -4.83
CA PRO A 80 -14.66 -3.09 -4.12
C PRO A 80 -14.67 -3.36 -2.61
N ARG A 81 -13.50 -3.23 -1.99
CA ARG A 81 -13.36 -3.24 -0.53
C ARG A 81 -13.12 -1.80 -0.07
N PRO A 82 -13.85 -1.29 0.94
CA PRO A 82 -13.54 0.00 1.52
C PRO A 82 -12.10 0.01 2.00
N THR A 83 -11.33 0.96 1.47
CA THR A 83 -9.96 1.22 1.94
C THR A 83 -10.04 1.79 3.35
N GLY A 84 -9.54 1.08 4.35
CA GLY A 84 -9.38 1.63 5.70
C GLY A 84 -8.42 2.83 5.64
N ALA A 85 -8.66 3.85 6.48
CA ALA A 85 -7.75 4.99 6.58
C ALA A 85 -6.30 4.49 6.78
N PRO A 86 -5.30 5.12 6.15
CA PRO A 86 -3.91 4.66 6.22
C PRO A 86 -3.49 4.47 7.67
N ALA A 87 -2.95 3.29 7.99
CA ALA A 87 -2.40 3.05 9.31
C ALA A 87 -1.20 3.99 9.49
N VAL A 88 -1.31 4.96 10.39
CA VAL A 88 -0.22 5.89 10.73
C VAL A 88 0.90 5.07 11.37
N THR A 89 1.85 4.60 10.57
CA THR A 89 2.95 3.74 11.05
C THR A 89 4.12 4.53 11.64
N ARG A 90 4.09 5.87 11.57
CA ARG A 90 5.03 6.75 12.28
C ARG A 90 4.32 7.96 12.88
N PRO A 91 4.68 8.37 14.12
CA PRO A 91 4.13 9.58 14.73
C PRO A 91 4.46 10.87 13.95
N TYR A 92 5.38 10.80 12.98
CA TYR A 92 5.78 11.93 12.14
C TYR A 92 4.92 12.13 10.88
N ASP A 93 4.22 11.09 10.41
CA ASP A 93 3.41 11.16 9.18
C ASP A 93 2.07 11.87 9.37
N ALA A 94 1.62 12.04 10.63
CA ALA A 94 0.38 12.73 10.98
C ALA A 94 0.36 14.24 10.63
N LYS A 95 1.49 14.84 10.22
CA LYS A 95 1.55 16.26 9.83
C LYS A 95 1.23 16.53 8.36
N SER A 96 1.21 15.49 7.51
CA SER A 96 0.96 15.64 6.07
C SER A 96 -0.54 15.68 5.74
N ASP A 97 -1.39 15.28 6.68
CA ASP A 97 -2.84 15.14 6.49
C ASP A 97 -3.61 16.42 6.86
N ARG A 98 -3.01 17.59 6.63
CA ARG A 98 -3.74 18.85 6.75
C ARG A 98 -4.66 18.97 5.53
N PRO A 99 -6.00 18.96 5.69
CA PRO A 99 -6.88 19.28 4.59
C PRO A 99 -6.49 20.67 4.07
N ALA A 100 -6.29 20.78 2.75
CA ALA A 100 -6.09 22.06 2.10
C ALA A 100 -7.32 22.93 2.39
N ILE A 101 -7.19 23.86 3.32
CA ILE A 101 -8.24 24.83 3.61
C ILE A 101 -8.43 25.62 2.31
N PRO A 102 -9.61 25.59 1.66
CA PRO A 102 -9.84 26.44 0.51
C PRO A 102 -9.62 27.88 0.96
N ARG A 103 -8.65 28.57 0.35
CA ARG A 103 -8.44 30.00 0.57
C ARG A 103 -9.64 30.75 0.00
N VAL A 104 -10.70 30.84 0.80
CA VAL A 104 -11.82 31.75 0.57
C VAL A 104 -11.25 33.16 0.66
N GLY A 105 -11.26 33.87 -0.46
CA GLY A 105 -10.74 35.23 -0.59
C GLY A 105 -11.34 36.17 0.44
N ARG A 106 -10.52 36.61 1.40
CA ARG A 106 -10.83 37.76 2.26
C ARG A 106 -10.64 39.04 1.45
N ARG A 107 -11.68 39.49 0.75
CA ARG A 107 -11.92 40.93 0.64
C ARG A 107 -12.77 41.28 1.85
N ILE A 108 -12.18 42.00 2.80
CA ILE A 108 -12.92 42.63 3.89
C ILE A 108 -13.34 44.00 3.37
N PRO A 109 -14.64 44.28 3.12
CA PRO A 109 -15.10 45.66 2.99
C PRO A 109 -15.02 46.30 4.38
N GLY A 110 -14.36 47.46 4.47
CA GLY A 110 -14.22 48.20 5.73
C GLY A 110 -15.57 48.59 6.35
N PRO A 111 -15.64 48.74 7.68
CA PRO A 111 -16.87 49.09 8.37
C PRO A 111 -17.31 50.52 8.02
N TYR A 112 -18.58 50.69 7.64
CA TYR A 112 -19.22 52.00 7.47
C TYR A 112 -19.27 52.76 8.80
N PRO A 113 -19.10 54.09 8.82
CA PRO A 113 -19.29 54.88 10.03
C PRO A 113 -20.78 54.96 10.41
N VAL A 114 -21.06 54.68 11.68
CA VAL A 114 -22.39 54.83 12.31
C VAL A 114 -22.70 56.31 12.47
N ARG A 115 -23.77 56.79 11.83
CA ARG A 115 -24.33 58.14 12.07
C ARG A 115 -25.05 58.11 13.42
N GLN A 116 -24.56 58.84 14.42
CA GLN A 116 -25.28 59.07 15.67
C GLN A 116 -26.49 60.00 15.40
N PRO A 117 -27.68 59.73 15.96
CA PRO A 117 -28.79 60.68 15.94
C PRO A 117 -28.76 61.59 17.19
N THR A 118 -29.49 62.70 17.08
CA THR A 118 -30.01 63.66 18.10
C THR A 118 -29.29 65.00 18.25
N PRO A 119 -30.00 66.09 18.64
CA PRO A 119 -31.40 66.21 19.09
C PRO A 119 -32.41 66.62 18.02
#